data_AF-A0A354BWX7-F1
#
_entry.id   AF-A0A354BWX7-F1
#
_cell.length_a   1.000
_cell.length_b   1.000
_cell.length_c   1.000
_cell.angle_alpha   90.00
_cell.angle_beta   90.00
_cell.angle_gamma   90.00
#
_symmetry.space_group_name_H-M   'P 1'
#
loop_
_entity.id
_entity.type
_entity.pdbx_description
1 polymer ?
#
loop_
_entity_poly.entity_id
_entity_poly.type
_entity_poly.pdbx_seq_one_letter_code
_entity_poly.pdbx_strand_id
1 'polypeptide(L)'
;MKVFTQLERISRLGKLIEQKRTGTPNEFADRLGVSRTSLYELIDELKSKGAPIVYSKSAKTFYLNEPFEISVSCIIRPITVEEEKNYSGGNYFSRILFFRTLHSDLSMVTLPC
;
A
#
# COMPACT_ATOMS: atom_id res chain seq x y z
N MET A 1 -3.00 11.81 14.15
CA MET A 1 -3.01 11.54 12.69
C MET A 1 -4.34 10.94 12.29
N LYS A 2 -4.89 11.31 11.13
CA LYS A 2 -6.09 10.66 10.59
C LYS A 2 -5.68 9.38 9.86
N VAL A 3 -6.23 8.24 10.27
CA VAL A 3 -5.84 6.90 9.76
C VAL A 3 -6.02 6.82 8.24
N PHE A 4 -7.19 7.20 7.74
CA PHE A 4 -7.50 7.17 6.30
C PHE A 4 -6.53 8.00 5.46
N THR A 5 -6.15 9.19 5.92
CA THR A 5 -5.17 10.03 5.22
C THR A 5 -3.80 9.38 5.12
N GLN A 6 -3.37 8.61 6.13
CA GLN A 6 -2.11 7.88 6.06
C GLN A 6 -2.18 6.70 5.08
N LEU A 7 -3.30 5.98 5.04
CA LEU A 7 -3.51 4.92 4.05
C LEU A 7 -3.46 5.46 2.62
N GLU A 8 -4.13 6.59 2.36
CA GLU A 8 -4.09 7.29 1.06
C GLU A 8 -2.67 7.71 0.68
N ARG A 9 -1.91 8.27 1.64
CA ARG A 9 -0.52 8.67 1.41
C ARG A 9 0.37 7.49 1.07
N ILE A 10 0.25 6.36 1.75
CA ILE A 10 1.04 5.17 1.45
C ILE A 10 0.70 4.65 0.04
N SER A 11 -0.59 4.59 -0.31
CA SER A 11 -1.01 4.20 -1.67
C SER A 11 -0.44 5.13 -2.75
N ARG A 12 -0.50 6.45 -2.51
CA ARG A 12 0.04 7.44 -3.45
C ARG A 12 1.56 7.40 -3.54
N LEU A 13 2.25 7.22 -2.42
CA LEU A 13 3.69 7.06 -2.33
C LEU A 13 4.14 5.88 -3.17
N GLY A 14 3.53 4.70 -2.98
CA GLY A 14 3.84 3.48 -3.75
C GLY A 14 3.72 3.71 -5.25
N LYS A 15 2.57 4.25 -5.70
CA LYS A 15 2.34 4.58 -7.12
C LYS A 15 3.38 5.55 -7.70
N LEU A 16 3.77 6.58 -6.94
CA LEU A 16 4.75 7.56 -7.42
C LEU A 16 6.17 6.97 -7.52
N ILE A 17 6.55 6.08 -6.61
CA ILE A 17 7.84 5.36 -6.65
C ILE A 17 7.86 4.38 -7.83
N GLU A 18 6.80 3.60 -8.00
CA GLU A 18 6.65 2.65 -9.12
C GLU A 18 6.78 3.35 -10.47
N GLN A 19 6.10 4.50 -10.62
CA GLN A 19 6.17 5.32 -11.82
C GLN A 19 7.48 6.11 -11.96
N LYS A 20 8.36 6.10 -10.94
CA LYS A 20 9.57 6.94 -10.86
C LYS A 20 9.28 8.43 -11.05
N ARG A 21 8.13 8.90 -10.55
CA ARG A 21 7.62 10.27 -10.64
C ARG A 21 7.63 10.98 -9.28
N THR A 22 8.66 10.72 -8.49
CA THR A 22 8.75 11.31 -7.13
C THR A 22 9.41 12.68 -7.13
N GLY A 23 10.39 12.92 -8.03
CA GLY A 23 11.21 14.12 -8.00
C GLY A 23 12.23 14.09 -6.87
N THR A 24 12.73 15.28 -6.52
CA THR A 24 13.56 15.48 -5.33
C THR A 24 12.78 15.19 -4.04
N PRO A 25 13.44 14.95 -2.90
CA PRO A 25 12.73 14.69 -1.64
C PRO A 25 11.79 15.80 -1.21
N ASN A 26 12.06 17.06 -1.57
CA ASN A 26 11.14 18.17 -1.29
C ASN A 26 9.89 18.08 -2.17
N GLU A 27 10.06 17.93 -3.48
CA GLU A 27 8.94 17.78 -4.42
C GLU A 27 8.09 16.56 -4.08
N PHE A 28 8.71 15.47 -3.61
CA PHE A 28 7.97 14.28 -3.21
C PHE A 28 7.15 14.52 -1.94
N ALA A 29 7.73 15.20 -0.94
CA ALA A 29 7.03 15.57 0.28
C ALA A 29 5.85 16.51 -0.01
N ASP A 30 6.05 17.51 -0.88
CA ASP A 30 5.01 18.43 -1.33
C ASP A 30 3.87 17.69 -2.05
N ARG A 31 4.21 16.74 -2.94
CA ARG A 31 3.23 15.90 -3.63
C ARG A 31 2.40 15.05 -2.66
N LEU A 32 2.99 14.58 -1.56
CA LEU A 32 2.29 13.82 -0.51
C LEU A 32 1.60 14.72 0.53
N GLY A 33 1.80 16.04 0.47
CA GLY A 33 1.28 17.00 1.43
C GLY A 33 1.83 16.77 2.85
N VAL A 34 3.12 16.47 2.96
CA VAL A 34 3.83 16.21 4.22
C VAL A 34 5.12 17.02 4.30
N SER A 35 5.68 17.13 5.50
CA SER A 35 7.02 17.66 5.67
C SER A 35 8.07 16.69 5.10
N ARG A 36 9.27 17.21 4.78
CA ARG A 36 10.40 16.38 4.36
C ARG A 36 10.75 15.32 5.41
N THR A 37 10.71 15.66 6.70
CA THR A 37 10.97 14.71 7.79
C THR A 37 9.94 13.58 7.78
N SER A 38 8.65 13.91 7.69
CA SER A 38 7.57 12.93 7.64
C SER A 38 7.59 12.06 6.39
N LEU A 39 8.09 12.56 5.26
CA LEU A 39 8.38 11.72 4.09
C LEU A 39 9.41 10.64 4.43
N TYR A 40 10.51 11.00 5.09
CA TYR A 40 11.53 10.03 5.47
C TYR A 40 11.04 9.05 6.53
N GLU A 41 10.23 9.48 7.50
CA GLU A 41 9.56 8.58 8.44
C GLU A 41 8.70 7.53 7.72
N LEU A 42 7.89 7.95 6.74
CA LEU A 42 7.10 7.02 5.92
C LEU A 42 7.97 6.06 5.10
N ILE A 43 9.06 6.56 4.51
CA ILE A 43 9.99 5.73 3.74
C ILE A 43 10.68 4.71 4.65
N ASP A 44 11.13 5.13 5.83
CA ASP A 44 11.83 4.25 6.78
C ASP A 44 10.86 3.21 7.37
N GLU A 45 9.61 3.59 7.61
CA GLU A 45 8.55 2.63 7.97
C GLU A 45 8.39 1.57 6.87
N LEU A 46 8.28 1.95 5.60
CA LEU A 46 8.17 1.01 4.48
C LEU A 46 9.42 0.14 4.32
N LYS A 47 10.61 0.71 4.50
CA LYS A 47 11.86 -0.06 4.52
C LYS A 47 11.90 -1.07 5.66
N SER A 48 11.37 -0.71 6.84
CA SER A 48 11.26 -1.65 7.97
C SER A 48 10.32 -2.83 7.67
N LYS A 49 9.41 -2.67 6.70
CA LYS A 49 8.54 -3.74 6.18
C LYS A 49 9.13 -4.47 4.97
N GLY A 50 10.38 -4.18 4.62
CA GLY A 50 11.12 -4.86 3.55
C GLY A 50 11.08 -4.16 2.19
N ALA A 51 10.46 -2.98 2.06
CA ALA A 51 10.45 -2.26 0.79
C ALA A 51 11.85 -1.73 0.43
N PRO A 52 12.47 -2.15 -0.69
CA PRO A 52 13.84 -1.78 -1.05
C PRO A 52 13.90 -0.39 -1.72
N ILE A 53 13.45 0.65 -1.01
CA ILE A 53 13.33 2.02 -1.53
C ILE A 53 14.70 2.73 -1.49
N VAL A 54 15.16 3.21 -2.65
CA VAL A 54 16.43 3.94 -2.81
C VAL A 54 16.19 5.26 -3.54
N TYR A 55 16.94 6.31 -3.19
CA TYR A 55 16.92 7.58 -3.91
C TYR A 55 18.08 7.69 -4.90
N SER A 56 17.78 7.92 -6.17
CA SER A 56 18.78 8.26 -7.18
C SER A 56 18.94 9.78 -7.30
N LYS A 57 20.13 10.28 -6.98
CA LYS A 57 20.47 11.71 -7.14
C LYS A 57 20.53 12.12 -8.62
N SER A 58 21.02 11.24 -9.49
CA SER A 58 21.15 11.52 -10.93
C SER A 58 19.80 11.56 -11.63
N ALA A 59 18.91 10.60 -11.33
CA ALA A 59 17.57 10.55 -11.89
C ALA A 59 16.55 11.41 -11.14
N LYS A 60 16.93 11.99 -9.99
CA LYS A 60 16.07 12.78 -9.09
C LYS A 60 14.74 12.06 -8.82
N THR A 61 14.83 10.80 -8.40
CA THR A 61 13.65 10.02 -8.04
C THR A 61 14.01 8.90 -7.07
N PHE A 62 13.06 8.58 -6.20
CA PHE A 62 12.99 7.30 -5.50
C PHE A 62 12.56 6.20 -6.45
N TYR A 63 13.09 4.99 -6.23
CA TYR A 63 12.79 3.78 -6.97
C TYR A 63 12.95 2.56 -6.05
N LEU A 64 12.40 1.42 -6.48
CA LEU A 64 12.58 0.13 -5.82
C LEU A 64 13.79 -0.58 -6.45
N ASN A 65 14.76 -0.97 -5.62
CA ASN A 65 15.99 -1.63 -6.09
C ASN A 65 15.74 -3.06 -6.59
N GLU A 66 14.68 -3.69 -6.11
CA GLU A 66 14.26 -5.05 -6.46
C GLU A 66 12.75 -5.07 -6.72
N PRO A 67 12.22 -6.06 -7.46
CA PRO A 67 10.79 -6.20 -7.66
C PRO A 67 10.04 -6.28 -6.32
N PHE A 68 9.20 -5.28 -6.06
CA PHE A 68 8.44 -5.16 -4.83
C PHE A 68 7.14 -4.41 -5.12
N GLU A 69 6.04 -4.79 -4.47
CA GLU A 69 4.74 -4.13 -4.62
C GLU A 69 4.34 -3.47 -3.29
N ILE A 70 4.00 -2.18 -3.33
CA ILE A 70 3.46 -1.45 -2.17
C ILE A 70 1.97 -1.25 -2.41
N SER A 71 1.14 -2.05 -1.75
CA SER A 71 -0.32 -1.93 -1.78
C SER A 71 -0.92 -1.89 -0.38
N VAL A 72 -1.96 -1.07 -0.21
CA VAL A 72 -2.68 -0.89 1.06
C VAL A 72 -4.16 -0.96 0.75
N SER A 73 -4.88 -1.83 1.46
CA SER A 73 -6.34 -1.97 1.36
C SER A 73 -6.97 -1.92 2.75
N CYS A 74 -8.13 -1.30 2.84
CA CYS A 74 -8.95 -1.24 4.05
C CYS A 74 -10.38 -1.55 3.66
N ILE A 75 -10.96 -2.58 4.29
CA ILE A 75 -12.32 -3.04 4.01
C ILE A 75 -13.15 -2.76 5.26
N ILE A 76 -14.21 -1.96 5.11
CA ILE A 76 -15.18 -1.67 6.16
C ILE A 76 -16.52 -2.22 5.71
N ARG A 77 -17.06 -3.18 6.46
CA ARG A 77 -18.36 -3.79 6.21
C ARG A 77 -19.05 -4.13 7.52
N PRO A 78 -20.40 -4.09 7.60
CA PRO A 78 -21.10 -4.66 8.73
C PRO A 78 -20.80 -6.17 8.82
N ILE A 79 -20.61 -6.64 10.05
CA ILE A 79 -20.48 -8.06 10.37
C ILE A 79 -21.89 -8.62 10.48
N THR A 80 -22.16 -9.76 9.85
CA THR A 80 -23.48 -10.42 9.99
C THR A 80 -23.55 -11.22 11.30
N VAL A 81 -24.77 -11.47 11.81
CA VAL A 81 -24.99 -12.25 13.06
C VAL A 81 -24.37 -13.66 12.98
N GLU A 82 -24.25 -14.23 11.77
CA GLU A 82 -23.59 -15.51 11.53
C GLU A 82 -22.06 -15.44 11.70
N GLU A 83 -21.45 -14.30 11.37
CA GLU A 83 -20.02 -14.05 11.54
C GLU A 83 -19.67 -13.70 13.01
N GLU A 84 -20.58 -13.07 13.75
CA GLU A 84 -20.40 -12.68 15.16
C GLU A 84 -20.08 -13.86 16.09
N LYS A 85 -20.75 -15.01 15.88
CA LYS A 85 -20.52 -16.24 16.67
C LYS A 85 -19.10 -16.80 16.51
N ASN A 86 -18.44 -16.50 15.40
CA ASN A 86 -17.08 -16.97 15.11
C ASN A 86 -15.98 -15.99 15.55
N TYR A 87 -16.32 -14.72 15.81
CA TYR A 87 -15.34 -13.68 16.16
C TYR A 87 -15.05 -13.53 17.66
N SER A 88 -15.77 -14.27 18.51
CA SER A 88 -15.63 -14.22 19.98
C SER A 88 -14.48 -15.07 20.54
N GLY A 89 -13.65 -15.69 19.70
CA GLY A 89 -12.43 -16.42 20.10
C GLY A 89 -11.19 -15.70 19.58
N GLY A 90 -10.49 -14.97 20.44
CA GLY A 90 -9.40 -14.06 20.06
C GLY A 90 -8.29 -14.72 19.23
N ASN A 91 -8.27 -14.46 17.93
CA ASN A 91 -7.09 -14.64 17.08
C ASN A 91 -7.16 -13.72 15.85
N TYR A 92 -7.00 -12.42 16.08
CA TYR A 92 -7.21 -11.37 15.07
C TYR A 92 -6.01 -11.13 14.13
N PHE A 93 -4.85 -11.76 14.36
CA PHE A 93 -3.62 -11.34 13.70
C PHE A 93 -3.21 -12.16 12.47
N SER A 94 -3.80 -13.34 12.24
CA SER A 94 -3.34 -14.26 11.18
C SER A 94 -4.13 -14.19 9.86
N ARG A 95 -5.29 -13.53 9.81
CA ARG A 95 -6.18 -13.58 8.62
C ARG A 95 -5.93 -12.49 7.57
N ILE A 96 -5.27 -11.37 7.91
CA ILE A 96 -5.02 -10.26 6.99
C ILE A 96 -3.87 -10.56 6.00
N LEU A 97 -3.11 -11.63 6.23
CA LEU A 97 -1.94 -11.98 5.40
C LEU A 97 -2.22 -12.99 4.27
N PHE A 98 -3.48 -13.38 4.01
CA PHE A 98 -3.78 -14.48 3.07
C PHE A 98 -4.94 -14.27 2.07
N PHE A 99 -5.36 -13.04 1.76
CA PHE A 99 -5.96 -12.80 0.43
C PHE A 99 -4.87 -12.45 -0.58
N ARG A 100 -3.98 -13.43 -0.77
CA ARG A 100 -3.19 -13.60 -1.98
C ARG A 100 -4.13 -13.54 -3.19
N THR A 101 -3.75 -12.74 -4.18
CA THR A 101 -3.40 -13.30 -5.49
C THR A 101 -4.36 -14.38 -6.02
N LEU A 102 -5.61 -14.05 -6.37
CA LEU A 102 -6.42 -14.77 -7.38
C LEU A 102 -7.66 -13.92 -7.78
N HIS A 103 -7.50 -13.00 -8.74
CA HIS A 103 -8.59 -12.63 -9.64
C HIS A 103 -8.04 -12.04 -10.96
N SER A 104 -7.22 -12.82 -11.65
CA SER A 104 -6.95 -12.62 -13.07
C SER A 104 -7.19 -13.92 -13.86
N ASP A 105 -8.23 -14.68 -13.50
CA ASP A 105 -8.67 -15.84 -14.28
C ASP A 105 -10.16 -16.19 -14.07
N LEU A 106 -11.02 -15.18 -14.07
CA LEU A 106 -12.48 -15.35 -14.20
C LEU A 106 -13.07 -14.33 -15.17
N SER A 107 -12.46 -14.15 -16.34
CA SER A 107 -13.26 -13.90 -17.55
C SER A 107 -13.81 -15.25 -18.01
N MET A 108 -14.76 -15.79 -17.24
CA MET A 108 -15.65 -16.82 -17.75
C MET A 108 -16.42 -16.22 -18.92
N VAL A 109 -16.28 -16.89 -20.07
CA VAL A 109 -17.43 -17.34 -20.86
C VAL A 109 -18.46 -16.26 -21.17
N THR A 110 -18.28 -15.59 -22.30
CA THR A 110 -19.44 -15.14 -23.08
C THR A 110 -20.14 -16.38 -23.64
N LEU A 111 -21.29 -16.75 -23.07
CA LEU A 111 -22.31 -17.61 -23.70
C LEU A 111 -23.07 -16.82 -24.79
N PRO A 112 -24.08 -17.41 -25.44
CA PRO A 112 -24.12 -17.90 -26.81
C PRO A 112 -24.71 -16.88 -27.82
N CYS A 113 -24.58 -17.19 -29.11
CA CYS A 113 -25.57 -16.87 -30.13
C CYS A 113 -25.90 -18.17 -30.87
#